data_AF-A0A945YWF4-F1
#
_entry.id   AF-A0A945YWF4-F1
#
_cell.length_a   1.000
_cell.length_b   1.000
_cell.length_c   1.000
_cell.angle_alpha   90.00
_cell.angle_beta   90.00
_cell.angle_gamma   90.00
#
_symmetry.space_group_name_H-M   'P 1'
#
loop_
_entity.id
_entity.type
_entity.pdbx_description
1 polymer ?
#
loop_
_entity_poly.entity_id
_entity_poly.type
_entity_poly.pdbx_seq_one_letter_code
_entity_poly.pdbx_strand_id
1 'polypeptide(L)'
;MRWSRFWKEGRYKKLKDYFQTYSTQYDFEENAFDPFFKMLYLAPEEVKAFEKLSVLKLIKPRFAFETNQGCQIVNFFEDSEKLVEKVSQASKNWPDAFVVSANQFKQLLSKAILSETTFLSLAIAILIPLLTFIFLKNLHYVMIALVPAITSVLVILGMLTCFKITLNAASIFALLVVGGLSIDYGIFMVYQSYKQLKSDTRMAVTLSALTTLFGASTLVVTKHPVLFYYGITMVLGILSGYFSAVFVVPSLYRLIKQDNFPTEPCQTV
;
A
#
# COMPACT_ATOMS: atom_id res chain seq x y z
N MET A 1 -18.50 27.39 38.06
CA MET A 1 -17.84 28.73 38.10
C MET A 1 -16.78 28.96 37.02
N ARG A 2 -16.02 27.96 36.55
CA ARG A 2 -15.02 28.16 35.47
C ARG A 2 -15.62 28.47 34.08
N TRP A 3 -16.75 27.84 33.73
CA TRP A 3 -17.44 28.03 32.45
C TRP A 3 -17.95 29.46 32.23
N SER A 4 -18.65 30.03 33.21
CA SER A 4 -19.13 31.40 33.13
C SER A 4 -18.01 32.43 33.13
N ARG A 5 -16.86 32.14 33.78
CA ARG A 5 -15.66 32.98 33.71
C ARG A 5 -15.03 32.95 32.32
N PHE A 6 -14.87 31.76 31.73
CA PHE A 6 -14.33 31.57 30.38
C PHE A 6 -15.05 32.43 29.33
N TRP A 7 -16.39 32.44 29.35
CA TRP A 7 -17.19 33.21 28.39
C TRP A 7 -17.27 34.72 28.67
N LYS A 8 -16.99 35.17 29.90
CA LYS A 8 -17.02 36.59 30.29
C LYS A 8 -15.80 37.39 29.81
N GLU A 9 -14.70 36.74 29.44
CA GLU A 9 -13.45 37.38 28.96
C GLU A 9 -13.53 37.85 27.48
N GLY A 10 -14.63 38.49 27.08
CA GLY A 10 -14.81 39.01 25.71
C GLY A 10 -14.97 37.94 24.60
N ARG A 11 -14.81 36.65 24.93
CA ARG A 11 -14.94 35.52 23.98
C ARG A 11 -16.34 35.38 23.41
N TYR A 12 -17.36 35.68 24.21
CA TYR A 12 -18.75 35.69 23.76
C TYR A 12 -18.96 36.65 22.59
N LYS A 13 -18.50 37.90 22.73
CA LYS A 13 -18.64 38.93 21.71
C LYS A 13 -17.87 38.54 20.45
N LYS A 14 -16.63 38.12 20.61
CA LYS A 14 -15.78 37.65 19.50
C LYS A 14 -16.44 36.49 18.73
N LEU A 15 -17.00 35.51 19.43
CA LEU A 15 -17.68 34.38 18.80
C LEU A 15 -18.97 34.81 18.08
N LYS A 16 -19.76 35.70 18.69
CA LYS A 16 -20.98 36.22 18.07
C LYS A 16 -20.66 36.99 16.78
N ASP A 17 -19.63 37.82 16.80
CA ASP A 17 -19.17 38.56 15.61
C ASP A 17 -18.72 37.59 14.50
N TYR A 18 -18.04 36.49 14.84
CA TYR A 18 -17.70 35.43 13.88
C TYR A 18 -18.94 34.78 13.26
N PHE A 19 -19.91 34.38 14.07
CA PHE A 19 -21.12 33.75 13.56
C PHE A 19 -21.88 34.70 12.63
N GLN A 20 -22.00 35.98 12.98
CA GLN A 20 -22.66 36.99 12.13
C GLN A 20 -21.90 37.26 10.83
N THR A 21 -20.57 37.20 10.85
CA THR A 21 -19.75 37.44 9.65
C THR A 21 -19.82 36.27 8.66
N TYR A 22 -19.92 35.03 9.15
CA TYR A 22 -19.83 33.83 8.32
C TYR A 22 -21.16 33.09 8.10
N SER A 23 -22.23 33.35 8.87
CA SER A 23 -23.51 32.65 8.75
C SER A 23 -24.14 32.79 7.36
N THR A 24 -24.12 34.00 6.81
CA THR A 24 -24.73 34.31 5.51
C THR A 24 -24.00 33.64 4.34
N GLN A 25 -22.70 33.34 4.51
CA GLN A 25 -21.90 32.62 3.51
C GLN A 25 -22.30 31.14 3.38
N TYR A 26 -22.92 30.58 4.42
CA TYR A 26 -23.36 29.20 4.48
C TYR A 26 -24.90 29.07 4.47
N ASP A 27 -25.60 30.07 3.94
CA ASP A 27 -27.08 30.11 3.81
C ASP A 27 -27.85 30.00 5.14
N PHE A 28 -27.24 30.42 6.26
CA PHE A 28 -27.92 30.50 7.55
C PHE A 28 -28.48 31.91 7.80
N GLU A 29 -29.68 31.98 8.37
CA GLU A 29 -30.28 33.21 8.91
C GLU A 29 -29.38 33.85 9.98
N GLU A 30 -29.31 35.19 10.02
CA GLU A 30 -28.45 35.94 10.95
C GLU A 30 -28.70 35.58 12.43
N ASN A 31 -29.94 35.22 12.74
CA ASN A 31 -30.38 34.88 14.10
C ASN A 31 -30.48 33.36 14.35
N ALA A 32 -30.07 32.52 13.40
CA ALA A 32 -30.18 31.06 13.52
C ALA A 32 -29.50 30.49 14.78
N PHE A 33 -28.45 31.18 15.27
CA PHE A 33 -27.64 30.74 16.39
C PHE A 33 -27.94 31.46 17.71
N ASP A 34 -28.91 32.38 17.74
CA ASP A 34 -29.35 33.04 18.98
C ASP A 34 -29.77 32.06 20.09
N PRO A 35 -30.46 30.93 19.80
CA PRO A 35 -30.76 29.92 20.82
C PRO A 35 -29.50 29.36 21.48
N PHE A 36 -28.43 29.13 20.71
CA PHE A 36 -27.15 28.65 21.24
C PHE A 36 -26.50 29.67 22.18
N PHE A 37 -26.49 30.95 21.81
CA PHE A 37 -25.91 32.00 22.67
C PHE A 37 -26.70 32.21 23.96
N LYS A 38 -28.03 32.02 23.93
CA LYS A 38 -28.87 31.98 25.13
C LYS A 38 -28.52 30.80 26.04
N MET A 39 -28.09 29.67 25.47
CA MET A 39 -27.71 28.46 26.23
C MET A 39 -26.38 28.59 26.97
N LEU A 40 -25.45 29.43 26.51
CA LEU A 40 -24.10 29.54 27.11
C LEU A 40 -24.11 29.93 28.60
N TYR A 41 -25.19 30.58 29.06
CA TYR A 41 -25.33 31.11 30.43
C TYR A 41 -26.45 30.45 31.24
N LEU A 42 -27.13 29.42 30.73
CA LEU A 42 -28.15 28.68 31.49
C LEU A 42 -27.56 28.05 32.76
N ALA A 43 -28.34 28.02 33.82
CA ALA A 43 -27.94 27.37 35.06
C ALA A 43 -27.88 25.83 34.87
N PRO A 44 -26.98 25.10 35.58
CA PRO A 44 -26.85 23.64 35.43
C PRO A 44 -28.15 22.84 35.63
N GLU A 45 -29.11 23.37 36.37
CA GLU A 45 -30.43 22.76 36.59
C GLU A 45 -31.36 22.86 35.37
N GLU A 46 -31.25 23.93 34.58
CA GLU A 46 -32.01 24.13 33.33
C GLU A 46 -31.45 23.25 32.19
N VAL A 47 -30.15 22.91 32.24
CA VAL A 47 -29.51 22.00 31.29
C VAL A 47 -30.03 20.56 31.43
N LYS A 48 -30.38 20.12 32.65
CA LYS A 48 -30.99 18.79 32.90
C LYS A 48 -32.37 18.64 32.25
N ALA A 49 -33.12 19.75 32.11
CA ALA A 49 -34.38 19.74 31.37
C ALA A 49 -34.17 19.50 29.87
N PHE A 50 -33.05 19.98 29.33
CA PHE A 50 -32.66 19.81 27.93
C PHE A 50 -32.04 18.44 27.62
N GLU A 51 -31.49 17.72 28.61
CA GLU A 51 -31.04 16.32 28.47
C GLU A 51 -32.21 15.37 28.12
N LYS A 52 -33.46 15.82 28.31
CA LYS A 52 -34.66 15.11 27.84
C LYS A 52 -34.89 15.20 26.33
N LEU A 53 -34.22 16.11 25.60
CA LEU A 53 -34.27 16.09 24.13
C LEU A 53 -33.59 14.84 23.60
N SER A 54 -34.36 14.05 22.85
CA SER A 54 -33.95 12.79 22.22
C SER A 54 -32.66 12.91 21.42
N VAL A 55 -32.44 14.06 20.77
CA VAL A 55 -31.24 14.31 19.96
C VAL A 55 -29.98 14.31 20.83
N LEU A 56 -29.96 15.00 21.97
CA LEU A 56 -28.79 15.07 22.86
C LEU A 56 -28.44 13.71 23.46
N LYS A 57 -29.44 12.87 23.77
CA LYS A 57 -29.24 11.48 24.21
C LYS A 57 -28.57 10.61 23.14
N LEU A 58 -28.78 10.88 21.86
CA LEU A 58 -28.18 10.13 20.75
C LEU A 58 -26.72 10.53 20.50
N ILE A 59 -26.35 11.79 20.76
CA ILE A 59 -25.00 12.30 20.48
C ILE A 59 -24.07 12.26 21.69
N LYS A 60 -24.57 12.43 22.93
CA LYS A 60 -23.76 12.39 24.16
C LYS A 60 -22.83 11.16 24.21
N PRO A 61 -23.28 9.92 23.89
CA PRO A 61 -22.43 8.73 23.92
C PRO A 61 -21.31 8.71 22.88
N ARG A 62 -21.30 9.63 21.90
CA ARG A 62 -20.24 9.72 20.88
C ARG A 62 -19.09 10.63 21.29
N PHE A 63 -19.33 11.54 22.23
CA PHE A 63 -18.39 12.59 22.61
C PHE A 63 -17.97 12.54 24.07
N ALA A 64 -18.78 11.96 24.97
CA ALA A 64 -18.48 11.88 26.39
C ALA A 64 -18.80 10.48 26.96
N PHE A 65 -17.78 9.85 27.55
CA PHE A 65 -17.86 8.52 28.14
C PHE A 65 -17.56 8.61 29.64
N GLU A 66 -18.47 8.10 30.47
CA GLU A 66 -18.20 7.93 31.90
C GLU A 66 -17.47 6.60 32.09
N THR A 67 -16.28 6.66 32.71
CA THR A 67 -15.46 5.50 33.06
C THR A 67 -15.28 5.47 34.58
N ASN A 68 -14.88 4.31 35.13
CA ASN A 68 -14.63 4.14 36.56
C ASN A 68 -13.54 5.09 37.13
N GLN A 69 -12.76 5.73 36.26
CA GLN A 69 -11.67 6.65 36.62
C GLN A 69 -11.97 8.12 36.25
N GLY A 70 -13.14 8.43 35.67
CA GLY A 70 -13.52 9.80 35.30
C GLY A 70 -14.32 9.89 33.99
N CYS A 71 -14.49 11.12 33.49
CA CYS A 71 -15.18 11.39 32.23
C CYS A 71 -14.17 11.59 31.10
N GLN A 72 -14.24 10.77 30.06
CA GLN A 72 -13.41 10.89 28.84
C GLN A 72 -14.20 11.62 27.76
N ILE A 73 -13.57 12.62 27.12
CA ILE A 73 -14.18 13.40 26.04
C ILE A 73 -13.41 13.14 24.76
N VAL A 74 -14.13 12.79 23.70
CA VAL A 74 -13.57 12.57 22.36
C VAL A 74 -14.02 13.73 21.46
N ASN A 75 -13.06 14.43 20.88
CA ASN A 75 -13.31 15.47 19.89
C ASN A 75 -12.77 15.06 18.53
N PHE A 76 -13.58 15.27 17.51
CA PHE A 76 -13.19 15.05 16.12
C PHE A 76 -12.77 16.38 15.50
N PHE A 77 -11.66 16.35 14.79
CA PHE A 77 -11.16 17.48 14.01
C PHE A 77 -10.69 16.97 12.66
N GLU A 78 -10.57 17.86 11.68
CA GLU A 78 -10.05 17.51 10.37
C GLU A 78 -8.60 17.03 10.48
N ASP A 79 -8.32 15.84 9.96
CA ASP A 79 -7.02 15.17 10.03
C ASP A 79 -6.04 15.75 8.99
N SER A 80 -5.79 17.05 9.10
CA SER A 80 -4.79 17.78 8.32
C SER A 80 -3.49 17.90 9.10
N GLU A 81 -2.34 17.74 8.44
CA GLU A 81 -1.02 17.76 9.10
C GLU A 81 -0.82 19.01 9.97
N LYS A 82 -1.24 20.18 9.47
CA LYS A 82 -1.14 21.46 10.20
C LYS A 82 -1.99 21.50 11.46
N LEU A 83 -3.20 20.94 11.45
CA LEU A 83 -4.05 20.91 12.64
C LEU A 83 -3.56 19.86 13.63
N VAL A 84 -3.17 18.67 13.17
CA VAL A 84 -2.67 17.62 14.07
C VAL A 84 -1.42 18.12 14.80
N GLU A 85 -0.52 18.84 14.14
CA GLU A 85 0.66 19.41 14.79
C GLU A 85 0.28 20.45 15.85
N LYS A 86 -0.62 21.39 15.53
CA LYS A 86 -1.10 22.40 16.48
C LYS A 86 -1.82 21.79 17.67
N VAL A 87 -2.68 20.80 17.44
CA VAL A 87 -3.44 20.11 18.48
C VAL A 87 -2.51 19.26 19.34
N SER A 88 -1.52 18.57 18.75
CA SER A 88 -0.49 17.82 19.48
C SER A 88 0.36 18.73 20.36
N GLN A 89 0.78 19.90 19.86
CA GLN A 89 1.49 20.91 20.66
C GLN A 89 0.64 21.44 21.81
N ALA A 90 -0.64 21.76 21.58
CA ALA A 90 -1.55 22.21 22.62
C ALA A 90 -1.88 21.12 23.65
N SER A 91 -1.92 19.86 23.21
CA SER A 91 -2.20 18.68 24.04
C SER A 91 -1.08 18.39 25.03
N LYS A 92 0.18 18.78 24.76
CA LYS A 92 1.31 18.61 25.70
C LYS A 92 1.09 19.29 27.05
N ASN A 93 0.25 20.33 27.09
CA ASN A 93 -0.09 21.04 28.32
C ASN A 93 -1.08 20.27 29.21
N TRP A 94 -1.60 19.14 28.71
CA TRP A 94 -2.60 18.31 29.38
C TRP A 94 -2.13 16.85 29.37
N PRO A 95 -1.57 16.33 30.47
CA PRO A 95 -0.95 15.00 30.51
C PRO A 95 -1.93 13.86 30.20
N ASP A 96 -3.24 14.07 30.38
CA ASP A 96 -4.29 13.07 30.12
C ASP A 96 -4.93 13.21 28.72
N ALA A 97 -4.42 14.10 27.85
CA ALA A 97 -4.96 14.33 26.52
C ALA A 97 -4.16 13.56 25.46
N PHE A 98 -4.85 12.68 24.73
CA PHE A 98 -4.29 11.89 23.64
C PHE A 98 -4.82 12.35 22.29
N VAL A 99 -3.90 12.65 21.37
CA VAL A 99 -4.24 12.99 19.98
C VAL A 99 -4.03 11.76 19.12
N VAL A 100 -5.08 11.34 18.43
CA VAL A 100 -5.05 10.19 17.52
C VAL A 100 -5.31 10.70 16.10
N SER A 101 -4.34 10.51 15.20
CA SER A 101 -4.46 10.85 13.78
C SER A 101 -4.36 9.58 12.94
N ALA A 102 -5.38 9.35 12.11
CA ALA A 102 -5.42 8.20 11.20
C ALA A 102 -4.44 8.40 10.04
N ASN A 103 -4.24 9.64 9.58
CA ASN A 103 -3.31 9.99 8.51
C ASN A 103 -1.86 9.87 8.94
N GLN A 104 -1.49 10.30 10.16
CA GLN A 104 -0.14 10.06 10.68
C GLN A 104 0.15 8.57 10.82
N PHE A 105 -0.82 7.77 11.29
CA PHE A 105 -0.68 6.32 11.35
C PHE A 105 -0.50 5.69 9.96
N LYS A 106 -1.29 6.12 8.96
CA LYS A 106 -1.12 5.71 7.55
C LYS A 106 0.24 6.11 6.98
N GLN A 107 0.72 7.32 7.27
CA GLN A 107 2.03 7.79 6.79
C GLN A 107 3.19 7.05 7.45
N LEU A 108 3.12 6.78 8.75
CA LEU A 108 4.12 5.99 9.46
C LEU A 108 4.17 4.56 8.92
N LEU A 109 3.00 3.95 8.73
CA LEU A 109 2.90 2.62 8.14
C LEU A 109 3.41 2.59 6.70
N SER A 110 3.04 3.58 5.88
CA SER A 110 3.51 3.70 4.50
C SER A 110 5.02 3.95 4.43
N LYS A 111 5.58 4.82 5.29
CA LYS A 111 7.03 5.09 5.31
C LYS A 111 7.82 3.87 5.74
N ALA A 112 7.38 3.15 6.78
CA ALA A 112 8.03 1.92 7.24
C ALA A 112 8.03 0.84 6.15
N ILE A 113 6.89 0.64 5.48
CA ILE A 113 6.77 -0.33 4.38
C ILE A 113 7.66 0.07 3.19
N LEU A 114 7.72 1.36 2.84
CA LEU A 114 8.54 1.86 1.72
C LEU A 114 10.05 1.80 2.00
N SER A 115 10.49 2.09 3.24
CA SER A 115 11.91 1.97 3.59
C SER A 115 12.38 0.52 3.58
N GLU A 116 11.55 -0.41 4.04
CA GLU A 116 11.90 -1.83 4.00
C GLU A 116 11.85 -2.39 2.57
N THR A 117 10.83 -2.03 1.78
CA THR A 117 10.73 -2.50 0.38
C THR A 117 11.86 -1.98 -0.51
N THR A 118 12.37 -0.76 -0.31
CA THR A 118 13.53 -0.27 -1.07
C THR A 118 14.81 -1.04 -0.70
N PHE A 119 15.08 -1.28 0.59
CA PHE A 119 16.21 -2.10 1.02
C PHE A 119 16.12 -3.54 0.50
N LEU A 120 14.96 -4.19 0.64
CA LEU A 120 14.70 -5.53 0.10
C LEU A 120 14.87 -5.59 -1.41
N SER A 121 14.36 -4.60 -2.15
CA SER A 121 14.51 -4.55 -3.61
C SER A 121 15.97 -4.43 -4.04
N LEU A 122 16.77 -3.62 -3.34
CA LEU A 122 18.20 -3.46 -3.62
C LEU A 122 18.98 -4.73 -3.28
N ALA A 123 18.68 -5.35 -2.13
CA ALA A 123 19.27 -6.62 -1.73
C ALA A 123 18.98 -7.72 -2.76
N ILE A 124 17.74 -7.81 -3.24
CA ILE A 124 17.31 -8.77 -4.27
C ILE A 124 18.02 -8.50 -5.61
N ALA A 125 18.12 -7.23 -6.03
CA ALA A 125 18.79 -6.85 -7.28
C ALA A 125 20.29 -7.22 -7.29
N ILE A 126 20.93 -7.32 -6.13
CA ILE A 126 22.34 -7.71 -6.00
C ILE A 126 22.49 -9.23 -5.78
N LEU A 127 21.70 -9.80 -4.87
CA LEU A 127 21.83 -11.18 -4.44
C LEU A 127 21.47 -12.17 -5.55
N ILE A 128 20.45 -11.85 -6.36
CA ILE A 128 19.98 -12.73 -7.43
C ILE A 128 21.04 -12.92 -8.52
N PRO A 129 21.60 -11.85 -9.12
CA PRO A 129 22.68 -12.01 -10.10
C PRO A 129 23.90 -12.69 -9.50
N LEU A 130 24.24 -12.38 -8.25
CA LEU A 130 25.37 -12.99 -7.54
C LEU A 130 25.19 -14.50 -7.38
N LEU A 131 24.02 -14.94 -6.89
CA LEU A 131 23.74 -16.36 -6.68
C LEU A 131 23.66 -17.12 -8.01
N THR A 132 23.04 -16.50 -9.02
CA THR A 132 22.98 -17.05 -10.38
C THR A 132 24.38 -17.17 -10.99
N PHE A 133 25.25 -16.18 -10.74
CA PHE A 133 26.65 -16.22 -11.16
C PHE A 133 27.43 -17.33 -10.47
N ILE A 134 27.24 -17.54 -9.16
CA ILE A 134 27.87 -18.65 -8.44
C ILE A 134 27.42 -20.00 -9.03
N PHE A 135 26.15 -20.13 -9.44
CA PHE A 135 25.60 -21.36 -9.99
C PHE A 135 26.04 -21.66 -11.43
N LEU A 136 25.97 -20.67 -12.32
CA LEU A 136 26.26 -20.83 -13.75
C LEU A 136 27.74 -20.58 -14.11
N LYS A 137 28.47 -19.83 -13.28
CA LYS A 137 29.90 -19.46 -13.43
C LYS A 137 30.28 -18.82 -14.78
N ASN A 138 29.30 -18.35 -15.55
CA ASN A 138 29.50 -17.67 -16.83
C ASN A 138 28.53 -16.50 -16.95
N LEU A 139 29.08 -15.29 -17.12
CA LEU A 139 28.31 -14.05 -17.16
C LEU A 139 27.26 -14.03 -18.28
N HIS A 140 27.56 -14.63 -19.45
CA HIS A 140 26.61 -14.69 -20.56
C HIS A 140 25.38 -15.53 -20.20
N TYR A 141 25.58 -16.66 -19.52
CA TYR A 141 24.49 -17.53 -19.09
C TYR A 141 23.66 -16.90 -17.96
N VAL A 142 24.30 -16.14 -17.08
CA VAL A 142 23.60 -15.34 -16.05
C VAL A 142 22.69 -14.30 -16.70
N MET A 143 23.20 -13.55 -17.68
CA MET A 143 22.40 -12.54 -18.39
C MET A 143 21.19 -13.17 -19.08
N ILE A 144 21.36 -14.31 -19.77
CA ILE A 144 20.25 -15.03 -20.39
C ILE A 144 19.24 -15.52 -19.34
N ALA A 145 19.71 -16.07 -18.22
CA ALA A 145 18.83 -16.58 -17.15
C ALA A 145 18.01 -15.47 -16.47
N LEU A 146 18.47 -14.22 -16.49
CA LEU A 146 17.75 -13.06 -15.96
C LEU A 146 16.68 -12.50 -16.91
N VAL A 147 16.72 -12.83 -18.21
CA VAL A 147 15.77 -12.31 -19.21
C VAL A 147 14.31 -12.53 -18.84
N PRO A 148 13.88 -13.72 -18.37
CA PRO A 148 12.49 -13.93 -17.96
C PRO A 148 12.07 -13.04 -16.80
N ALA A 149 12.96 -12.82 -15.84
CA ALA A 149 12.73 -11.96 -14.69
C ALA A 149 12.51 -10.52 -15.12
N ILE A 150 13.42 -9.98 -15.93
CA ILE A 150 13.34 -8.61 -16.43
C ILE A 150 12.06 -8.44 -17.25
N THR A 151 11.75 -9.40 -18.12
CA THR A 151 10.53 -9.38 -18.93
C THR A 151 9.28 -9.37 -18.06
N SER A 152 9.22 -10.19 -17.01
CA SER A 152 8.08 -10.23 -16.10
C SER A 152 7.86 -8.90 -15.38
N VAL A 153 8.93 -8.27 -14.90
CA VAL A 153 8.88 -6.96 -14.23
C VAL A 153 8.41 -5.88 -15.20
N LEU A 154 8.96 -5.85 -16.41
CA LEU A 154 8.57 -4.88 -17.44
C LEU A 154 7.10 -5.03 -17.83
N VAL A 155 6.61 -6.26 -18.01
CA VAL A 155 5.20 -6.51 -18.34
C VAL A 155 4.28 -6.10 -17.19
N ILE A 156 4.63 -6.41 -15.94
CA ILE A 156 3.85 -5.98 -14.78
C ILE A 156 3.78 -4.46 -14.71
N LEU A 157 4.93 -3.77 -14.75
CA LEU A 157 4.98 -2.31 -14.67
C LEU A 157 4.26 -1.64 -15.84
N GLY A 158 4.41 -2.19 -17.05
CA GLY A 158 3.71 -1.72 -18.24
C GLY A 158 2.20 -1.87 -18.13
N MET A 159 1.70 -3.03 -17.67
CA MET A 159 0.27 -3.27 -17.48
C MET A 159 -0.30 -2.39 -16.37
N LEU A 160 0.38 -2.28 -15.22
CA LEU A 160 -0.06 -1.41 -14.12
C LEU A 160 -0.18 0.06 -14.57
N THR A 161 0.78 0.53 -15.36
CA THR A 161 0.75 1.88 -15.93
C THR A 161 -0.39 2.06 -16.93
N CYS A 162 -0.58 1.08 -17.83
CA CYS A 162 -1.63 1.10 -18.85
C CYS A 162 -3.04 1.14 -18.23
N PHE A 163 -3.28 0.33 -17.18
CA PHE A 163 -4.56 0.26 -16.48
C PHE A 163 -4.72 1.33 -15.38
N LYS A 164 -3.76 2.25 -15.22
CA LYS A 164 -3.73 3.27 -14.16
C LYS A 164 -3.93 2.68 -12.75
N ILE A 165 -3.41 1.48 -12.53
CA ILE A 165 -3.45 0.81 -11.23
C ILE A 165 -2.28 1.32 -10.40
N THR A 166 -2.57 1.82 -9.20
CA THR A 166 -1.53 2.28 -8.27
C THR A 166 -0.72 1.09 -7.76
N LEU A 167 0.61 1.17 -7.86
CA LEU A 167 1.52 0.25 -7.17
C LEU A 167 1.27 0.33 -5.67
N ASN A 168 0.78 -0.77 -5.10
CA ASN A 168 0.56 -0.92 -3.67
C ASN A 168 1.56 -1.92 -3.08
N ALA A 169 1.61 -1.99 -1.74
CA ALA A 169 2.51 -2.90 -1.04
C ALA A 169 2.34 -4.37 -1.49
N ALA A 170 1.10 -4.82 -1.73
CA ALA A 170 0.83 -6.18 -2.19
C ALA A 170 1.37 -6.46 -3.60
N SER A 171 1.26 -5.51 -4.52
CA SER A 171 1.79 -5.64 -5.88
C SER A 171 3.32 -5.66 -5.86
N ILE A 172 3.95 -4.91 -4.94
CA ILE A 172 5.41 -4.98 -4.73
C ILE A 172 5.80 -6.37 -4.23
N PHE A 173 5.13 -6.91 -3.22
CA PHE A 173 5.42 -8.27 -2.74
C PHE A 173 5.21 -9.33 -3.82
N ALA A 174 4.14 -9.23 -4.61
CA ALA A 174 3.92 -10.10 -5.76
C ALA A 174 5.05 -10.02 -6.78
N LEU A 175 5.54 -8.82 -7.08
CA LEU A 175 6.68 -8.60 -7.99
C LEU A 175 7.94 -9.33 -7.50
N LEU A 176 8.21 -9.31 -6.19
CA LEU A 176 9.36 -10.01 -5.60
C LEU A 176 9.25 -11.54 -5.80
N VAL A 177 8.07 -12.10 -5.55
CA VAL A 177 7.81 -13.54 -5.71
C VAL A 177 7.90 -13.96 -7.18
N VAL A 178 7.23 -13.23 -8.08
CA VAL A 178 7.29 -13.47 -9.52
C VAL A 178 8.72 -13.37 -10.04
N GLY A 179 9.47 -12.37 -9.58
CA GLY A 179 10.86 -12.17 -9.97
C GLY A 179 11.68 -13.42 -9.70
N GLY A 180 11.63 -13.94 -8.46
CA GLY A 180 12.32 -15.18 -8.07
C GLY A 180 11.92 -16.38 -8.93
N LEU A 181 10.61 -16.63 -9.08
CA LEU A 181 10.11 -17.75 -9.89
C LEU A 181 10.54 -17.64 -11.36
N SER A 182 10.53 -16.45 -11.92
CA SER A 182 10.92 -16.22 -13.31
C SER A 182 12.40 -16.51 -13.54
N ILE A 183 13.25 -16.21 -12.56
CA ILE A 183 14.68 -16.51 -12.59
C ILE A 183 14.90 -18.01 -12.54
N ASP A 184 14.17 -18.72 -11.67
CA ASP A 184 14.24 -20.18 -11.61
C ASP A 184 13.92 -20.79 -12.98
N TYR A 185 12.86 -20.32 -13.64
CA TYR A 185 12.52 -20.76 -15.01
C TYR A 185 13.67 -20.49 -15.98
N GLY A 186 14.28 -19.31 -15.93
CA GLY A 186 15.44 -18.95 -16.75
C GLY A 186 16.64 -19.86 -16.51
N ILE A 187 17.01 -20.09 -15.25
CA ILE A 187 18.13 -20.96 -14.85
C ILE A 187 17.91 -22.39 -15.36
N PHE A 188 16.72 -22.96 -15.14
CA PHE A 188 16.43 -24.33 -15.59
C PHE A 188 16.49 -24.47 -17.12
N MET A 189 15.98 -23.49 -17.86
CA MET A 189 16.01 -23.50 -19.33
C MET A 189 17.42 -23.30 -19.90
N VAL A 190 18.23 -22.43 -19.28
CA VAL A 190 19.66 -22.29 -19.60
C VAL A 190 20.41 -23.59 -19.31
N TYR A 191 20.16 -24.20 -18.15
CA TYR A 191 20.83 -25.45 -17.75
C TYR A 191 20.48 -26.61 -18.69
N GLN A 192 19.20 -26.74 -19.07
CA GLN A 192 18.75 -27.72 -20.07
C GLN A 192 19.49 -27.55 -21.40
N SER A 193 19.62 -26.31 -21.88
CA SER A 193 20.30 -25.97 -23.13
C SER A 193 21.82 -26.22 -23.04
N TYR A 194 22.44 -25.93 -21.90
CA TYR A 194 23.87 -26.10 -21.65
C TYR A 194 24.28 -27.58 -21.58
N LYS A 195 23.53 -28.40 -20.83
CA LYS A 195 23.83 -29.82 -20.63
C LYS A 195 23.28 -30.73 -21.72
N GLN A 196 22.59 -30.17 -22.74
CA GLN A 196 21.91 -30.92 -23.80
C GLN A 196 21.06 -32.07 -23.25
N LEU A 197 20.36 -31.82 -22.14
CA LEU A 197 19.54 -32.84 -21.49
C LEU A 197 18.41 -33.23 -22.45
N LYS A 198 18.30 -34.53 -22.76
CA LYS A 198 17.24 -35.10 -23.60
C LYS A 198 15.83 -35.04 -22.94
N SER A 199 15.68 -34.39 -21.79
CA SER A 199 14.63 -34.67 -20.80
C SER A 199 13.77 -33.46 -20.39
N ASP A 200 12.55 -33.80 -19.94
CA ASP A 200 11.41 -33.14 -19.27
C ASP A 200 11.56 -31.80 -18.52
N THR A 201 12.69 -31.11 -18.52
CA THR A 201 12.82 -29.82 -17.80
C THR A 201 11.76 -28.81 -18.24
N ARG A 202 11.49 -28.73 -19.55
CA ARG A 202 10.41 -27.87 -20.07
C ARG A 202 9.04 -28.30 -19.53
N MET A 203 8.77 -29.60 -19.42
CA MET A 203 7.51 -30.11 -18.89
C MET A 203 7.38 -29.82 -17.38
N ALA A 204 8.45 -30.02 -16.61
CA ALA A 204 8.49 -29.69 -15.18
C ALA A 204 8.28 -28.20 -14.91
N VAL A 205 8.96 -27.32 -15.67
CA VAL A 205 8.79 -25.87 -15.59
C VAL A 205 7.36 -25.47 -15.97
N THR A 206 6.79 -26.09 -17.01
CA THR A 206 5.40 -25.83 -17.42
C THR A 206 4.40 -26.24 -16.34
N LEU A 207 4.58 -27.42 -15.74
CA LEU A 207 3.70 -27.89 -14.68
C LEU A 207 3.79 -27.00 -13.44
N SER A 208 4.99 -26.56 -13.07
CA SER A 208 5.23 -25.60 -11.98
C SER A 208 4.57 -24.23 -12.25
N ALA A 209 4.71 -23.71 -13.47
CA ALA A 209 4.05 -22.46 -13.86
C ALA A 209 2.53 -22.60 -13.81
N LEU A 210 1.97 -23.71 -14.29
CA LEU A 210 0.52 -23.96 -14.27
C LEU A 210 -0.05 -24.09 -12.86
N THR A 211 0.60 -24.85 -11.96
CA THR A 211 0.14 -24.98 -10.57
C THR A 211 0.16 -23.63 -9.87
N THR A 212 1.20 -22.83 -10.08
CA THR A 212 1.31 -21.47 -9.52
C THR A 212 0.28 -20.53 -10.13
N LEU A 213 0.02 -20.64 -11.44
CA LEU A 213 -1.00 -19.86 -12.14
C LEU A 213 -2.40 -20.15 -11.59
N PHE A 214 -2.74 -21.43 -11.37
CA PHE A 214 -4.00 -21.80 -10.75
C PHE A 214 -4.10 -21.25 -9.33
N GLY A 215 -3.04 -21.37 -8.54
CA GLY A 215 -2.96 -20.76 -7.21
C GLY A 215 -3.23 -19.26 -7.25
N ALA A 216 -2.46 -18.51 -8.06
CA ALA A 216 -2.60 -17.07 -8.23
C ALA A 216 -3.98 -16.64 -8.76
N SER A 217 -4.57 -17.42 -9.67
CA SER A 217 -5.89 -17.15 -10.24
C SER A 217 -6.99 -17.19 -9.19
N THR A 218 -6.88 -18.04 -8.17
CA THR A 218 -7.86 -18.05 -7.07
C THR A 218 -7.90 -16.72 -6.31
N LEU A 219 -6.76 -16.04 -6.17
CA LEU A 219 -6.69 -14.72 -5.52
C LEU A 219 -7.40 -13.63 -6.33
N VAL A 220 -7.42 -13.75 -7.66
CA VAL A 220 -8.12 -12.81 -8.55
C VAL A 220 -9.64 -12.88 -8.36
N VAL A 221 -10.18 -14.01 -7.91
CA VAL A 221 -11.63 -14.15 -7.65
C VAL A 221 -12.05 -13.55 -6.30
N THR A 222 -11.07 -13.15 -5.47
CA THR A 222 -11.37 -12.63 -4.13
C THR A 222 -11.96 -11.21 -4.19
N LYS A 223 -12.89 -10.92 -3.27
CA LYS A 223 -13.47 -9.57 -3.12
C LYS A 223 -12.53 -8.59 -2.41
N HIS A 224 -11.43 -9.06 -1.81
CA HIS A 224 -10.55 -8.23 -1.03
C HIS A 224 -9.54 -7.52 -1.96
N PRO A 225 -9.54 -6.17 -2.02
CA PRO A 225 -8.80 -5.43 -3.05
C PRO A 225 -7.29 -5.70 -3.00
N VAL A 226 -6.73 -5.88 -1.80
CA VAL A 226 -5.30 -6.18 -1.64
C VAL A 226 -4.92 -7.53 -2.27
N LEU A 227 -5.77 -8.55 -2.10
CA LEU A 227 -5.51 -9.89 -2.62
C LEU A 227 -5.76 -9.96 -4.12
N PHE A 228 -6.76 -9.22 -4.61
CA PHE A 228 -7.03 -9.06 -6.03
C PHE A 228 -5.82 -8.51 -6.79
N TYR A 229 -5.24 -7.39 -6.33
CA TYR A 229 -4.06 -6.80 -6.97
C TYR A 229 -2.82 -7.69 -6.88
N TYR A 230 -2.66 -8.42 -5.76
CA TYR A 230 -1.62 -9.44 -5.62
C TYR A 230 -1.78 -10.54 -6.69
N GLY A 231 -3.00 -11.10 -6.80
CA GLY A 231 -3.32 -12.17 -7.75
C GLY A 231 -3.10 -11.77 -9.21
N ILE A 232 -3.58 -10.59 -9.62
CA ILE A 232 -3.39 -10.10 -11.00
C ILE A 232 -1.90 -9.94 -11.31
N THR A 233 -1.15 -9.35 -10.38
CA THR A 233 0.29 -9.14 -10.55
C THR A 233 1.02 -10.47 -10.71
N MET A 234 0.67 -11.47 -9.89
CA MET A 234 1.21 -12.82 -9.98
C MET A 234 0.89 -13.50 -11.32
N VAL A 235 -0.38 -13.46 -11.76
CA VAL A 235 -0.81 -14.10 -13.02
C VAL A 235 -0.08 -13.50 -14.22
N LEU A 236 -0.05 -12.18 -14.34
CA LEU A 236 0.65 -11.49 -15.43
C LEU A 236 2.15 -11.77 -15.41
N GLY A 237 2.73 -11.75 -14.21
CA GLY A 237 4.14 -12.04 -13.98
C GLY A 237 4.55 -13.45 -14.37
N ILE A 238 3.83 -14.45 -13.90
CA ILE A 238 4.11 -15.86 -14.17
C ILE A 238 3.96 -16.16 -15.66
N LEU A 239 2.88 -15.68 -16.30
CA LEU A 239 2.68 -15.88 -17.73
C LEU A 239 3.83 -15.29 -18.54
N SER A 240 4.12 -14.01 -18.33
CA SER A 240 5.19 -13.32 -19.07
C SER A 240 6.57 -13.92 -18.82
N GLY A 241 6.90 -14.24 -17.56
CA GLY A 241 8.14 -14.92 -17.18
C GLY A 241 8.26 -16.31 -17.80
N TYR A 242 7.21 -17.14 -17.73
CA TYR A 242 7.18 -18.47 -18.32
C TYR A 242 7.35 -18.43 -19.85
N PHE A 243 6.59 -17.59 -20.54
CA PHE A 243 6.72 -17.44 -22.00
C PHE A 243 8.12 -16.97 -22.38
N SER A 244 8.69 -16.01 -21.64
CA SER A 244 10.06 -15.57 -21.86
C SER A 244 11.07 -16.70 -21.63
N ALA A 245 10.92 -17.50 -20.58
CA ALA A 245 11.83 -18.59 -20.28
C ALA A 245 11.76 -19.72 -21.32
N VAL A 246 10.58 -20.03 -21.84
CA VAL A 246 10.42 -21.16 -22.78
C VAL A 246 10.79 -20.78 -24.21
N PHE A 247 10.51 -19.55 -24.63
CA PHE A 247 10.71 -19.13 -26.03
C PHE A 247 11.97 -18.28 -26.22
N VAL A 248 12.22 -17.31 -25.33
CA VAL A 248 13.29 -16.33 -25.51
C VAL A 248 14.64 -16.89 -25.07
N VAL A 249 14.71 -17.57 -23.93
CA VAL A 249 15.96 -18.12 -23.37
C VAL A 249 16.66 -19.11 -24.32
N PRO A 250 15.99 -20.15 -24.86
CA PRO A 250 16.65 -21.10 -25.77
C PRO A 250 17.11 -20.43 -27.07
N SER A 251 16.34 -19.46 -27.56
CA SER A 251 16.65 -18.69 -28.76
C SER A 251 17.90 -17.83 -28.57
N LEU A 252 17.97 -17.09 -27.46
CA LEU A 252 19.16 -16.31 -27.08
C LEU A 252 20.38 -17.19 -26.84
N TYR A 253 20.20 -18.34 -26.17
CA TYR A 253 21.29 -19.29 -25.96
C TYR A 253 21.87 -19.80 -27.28
N ARG A 254 21.01 -20.13 -28.27
CA ARG A 254 21.46 -20.59 -29.59
C ARG A 254 22.24 -19.51 -30.35
N LEU A 255 21.79 -18.26 -30.32
CA LEU A 255 22.46 -17.13 -30.97
C LEU A 255 23.87 -16.91 -30.40
N ILE A 256 24.01 -16.83 -29.07
CA ILE A 256 25.31 -16.59 -28.43
C ILE A 256 26.28 -17.77 -28.63
N LYS A 257 25.77 -19.00 -28.70
CA LYS A 257 26.60 -20.18 -29.00
C LYS A 257 27.12 -20.16 -30.44
N GLN A 258 26.32 -19.68 -31.39
CA GLN A 258 26.69 -19.61 -32.80
C GLN A 258 27.75 -18.54 -33.08
N ASP A 259 27.70 -17.41 -32.36
CA ASP A 259 28.70 -16.34 -32.49
C ASP A 259 30.07 -16.70 -31.89
N ASN A 260 30.11 -17.56 -30.85
CA ASN A 260 31.37 -17.92 -30.18
C ASN A 260 32.11 -19.09 -30.84
N PHE A 261 31.46 -19.88 -31.70
CA PHE A 261 32.10 -20.96 -32.46
C PHE A 261 31.40 -21.16 -33.82
N PRO A 262 32.02 -20.79 -34.95
CA PRO A 262 31.51 -21.17 -36.26
C PRO A 262 31.54 -22.69 -36.33
N THR A 263 30.37 -23.30 -36.42
CA THR A 263 30.24 -24.74 -36.68
C THR A 263 30.83 -25.00 -38.06
N GLU A 264 31.99 -25.66 -38.12
CA GLU A 264 32.44 -26.25 -39.37
C GLU A 264 31.38 -27.24 -39.87
N PRO A 265 31.05 -27.24 -41.18
CA PRO A 265 30.12 -28.18 -41.73
C PRO A 265 30.68 -29.59 -41.57
N CYS A 266 29.91 -30.45 -40.89
CA CYS A 266 30.20 -31.86 -40.74
C CYS A 266 30.35 -32.49 -42.13
N GLN A 267 31.58 -32.82 -42.53
CA GLN A 267 31.83 -33.60 -43.73
C GLN A 267 31.23 -34.99 -43.51
N THR A 268 30.19 -35.30 -44.29
CA THR A 268 29.63 -36.63 -44.43
C THR A 268 30.64 -37.51 -45.14
N VAL A 269 31.17 -38.51 -44.42
CA VAL A 269 31.89 -39.66 -44.99
C VAL A 269 30.89 -40.65 -45.56
#